data_AF-A0A412XV10-F1
#
_entry.id   AF-A0A412XV10-F1
#
_cell.length_a   1.000
_cell.length_b   1.000
_cell.length_c   1.000
_cell.angle_alpha   90.00
_cell.angle_beta   90.00
_cell.angle_gamma   90.00
#
_symmetry.space_group_name_H-M   'P 1'
#
loop_
_entity.id
_entity.type
_entity.pdbx_description
1 polymer ?
#
loop_
_entity_poly.entity_id
_entity_poly.type
_entity_poly.pdbx_seq_one_letter_code
_entity_poly.pdbx_strand_id
1 'polypeptide(L)' 'MKKKRISIRFDDRTLMLLEELSGKTSAKVSVVVRSLVMKGLNDIVDDAGNLKLDEKPIQEQ' A
#
# COMPACT_ATOMS: atom_id res chain seq x y z
N MET A 1 18.94 3.84 -7.98
CA MET A 1 18.72 4.21 -6.55
C MET A 1 18.95 3.00 -5.65
N LYS A 2 19.71 3.14 -4.56
CA LYS A 2 19.86 2.06 -3.57
C LYS A 2 18.51 1.83 -2.87
N LYS A 3 18.05 0.58 -2.81
CA LYS A 3 16.86 0.21 -2.04
C LYS A 3 17.15 0.40 -0.55
N LYS A 4 16.35 1.23 0.14
CA LYS A 4 16.42 1.36 1.60
C LYS A 4 15.58 0.26 2.25
N ARG A 5 16.08 -0.32 3.35
CA ARG A 5 15.32 -1.28 4.17
C ARG A 5 14.46 -0.51 5.17
N ILE A 6 13.18 -0.86 5.23
CA ILE A 6 12.22 -0.36 6.22
C ILE A 6 11.78 -1.55 7.07
N SER A 7 11.66 -1.36 8.39
CA SER A 7 11.16 -2.37 9.34
C SER A 7 9.87 -1.85 9.96
N ILE A 8 8.82 -2.66 9.94
CA ILE A 8 7.46 -2.29 10.41
C ILE A 8 6.97 -3.44 11.30
N ARG A 9 6.30 -3.12 12.41
CA ARG A 9 5.68 -4.11 13.30
C ARG A 9 4.22 -4.29 12.91
N PHE A 10 3.75 -5.53 12.95
CA PHE A 10 2.35 -5.92 12.76
C PHE A 10 1.89 -6.67 14.00
N ASP A 11 0.60 -6.60 14.30
CA ASP A 11 -0.03 -7.51 15.27
C ASP A 11 -0.12 -8.93 14.70
N ASP A 12 -0.34 -9.91 15.58
CA ASP A 12 -0.38 -11.33 15.22
C ASP A 12 -1.46 -11.63 14.17
N ARG A 13 -2.63 -11.01 14.31
CA ARG A 13 -3.75 -11.18 13.39
C ARG A 13 -3.37 -10.73 11.97
N THR A 14 -2.71 -9.59 11.85
CA THR A 14 -2.30 -9.04 10.56
C THR A 14 -1.20 -9.91 9.94
N LEU A 15 -0.26 -10.40 10.75
CA LEU A 15 0.76 -11.33 10.27
C LEU A 15 0.13 -12.62 9.70
N MET A 16 -0.82 -13.22 10.43
CA MET A 16 -1.52 -14.42 9.96
C MET A 16 -2.21 -14.22 8.61
N LEU A 17 -2.89 -13.08 8.42
CA LEU A 17 -3.55 -12.76 7.14
C LEU A 17 -2.55 -12.57 6.01
N LEU A 18 -1.41 -11.94 6.28
CA LEU A 18 -0.34 -11.76 5.29
C LEU A 18 0.30 -13.10 4.90
N GLU A 19 0.48 -14.01 5.86
CA GLU A 19 1.00 -15.37 5.62
C GLU A 19 0.01 -16.23 4.83
N GLU A 20 -1.28 -16.17 5.15
CA GLU A 20 -2.32 -16.85 4.37
C GLU A 20 -2.32 -16.37 2.92
N LEU A 21 -2.26 -15.05 2.71
CA LEU A 21 -2.21 -14.48 1.36
C LEU A 21 -0.91 -14.86 0.63
N SER A 22 0.21 -14.88 1.34
CA SER A 22 1.49 -15.36 0.84
C SER A 22 1.40 -16.82 0.36
N GLY A 23 0.76 -17.69 1.14
CA GLY A 23 0.50 -19.09 0.78
C GLY A 23 -0.38 -19.23 -0.46
N LYS A 24 -1.49 -18.50 -0.54
CA LYS A 24 -2.42 -18.56 -1.69
C LYS A 24 -1.83 -18.02 -2.99
N THR A 25 -0.91 -17.04 -2.90
CA THR A 25 -0.31 -16.37 -4.07
C THR A 25 1.04 -16.95 -4.48
N SER A 26 1.60 -17.88 -3.69
CA SER A 26 2.99 -18.36 -3.83
C SER A 26 4.04 -17.23 -3.85
N ALA A 27 3.70 -16.05 -3.33
CA ALA A 27 4.58 -14.90 -3.23
C ALA A 27 5.07 -14.75 -1.79
N LYS A 28 6.30 -14.27 -1.58
CA LYS A 28 6.82 -14.00 -0.22
C LYS A 28 5.97 -12.92 0.47
N VAL A 29 5.80 -12.99 1.79
CA VAL A 29 5.13 -11.95 2.60
C VAL A 29 5.64 -10.54 2.27
N SER A 30 6.96 -10.35 2.11
CA SER A 30 7.51 -9.04 1.75
C SER A 30 7.06 -8.52 0.38
N VAL A 31 6.77 -9.41 -0.58
CA VAL A 31 6.22 -9.06 -1.89
C VAL A 31 4.76 -8.64 -1.72
N VAL A 32 3.97 -9.42 -1.00
CA VAL A 32 2.57 -9.12 -0.67
C VAL A 32 2.43 -7.74 -0.03
N VAL A 33 3.20 -7.48 1.04
CA VAL A 33 3.20 -6.19 1.74
C VAL A 33 3.55 -5.03 0.79
N ARG A 34 4.59 -5.18 -0.03
CA ARG A 34 4.96 -4.13 -1.00
C ARG A 34 3.86 -3.86 -2.01
N SER A 35 3.21 -4.90 -2.54
CA SER A 35 2.12 -4.74 -3.49
C SER A 35 0.91 -4.03 -2.86
N LEU A 36 0.55 -4.38 -1.63
CA LEU A 36 -0.54 -3.73 -0.89
C LEU A 36 -0.23 -2.25 -0.61
N VAL A 37 1.00 -1.94 -0.18
CA VAL A 37 1.45 -0.56 0.04
C VAL A 37 1.42 0.23 -1.26
N MET A 38 1.92 -0.33 -2.37
CA MET A 38 1.90 0.35 -3.67
C MET A 38 0.47 0.59 -4.17
N LYS A 39 -0.43 -0.39 -3.98
CA LYS A 39 -1.84 -0.20 -4.30
C LYS A 39 -2.45 0.95 -3.50
N GLY A 40 -2.28 0.95 -2.17
CA GLY A 40 -2.80 2.01 -1.31
C GLY A 40 -2.21 3.38 -1.64
N LEU A 41 -0.92 3.47 -1.96
CA LEU A 41 -0.29 4.72 -2.40
C LEU A 41 -0.90 5.20 -3.72
N ASN A 42 -1.06 4.33 -4.71
CA ASN A 42 -1.67 4.70 -5.99
C ASN A 42 -3.14 5.12 -5.84
N ASP A 43 -3.85 4.61 -4.85
CA ASP A 43 -5.23 5.00 -4.57
C ASP A 43 -5.32 6.39 -3.91
N ILE A 44 -4.29 6.79 -3.15
CA ILE A 44 -4.27 8.04 -2.34
C ILE A 44 -3.48 9.16 -3.01
N VAL A 45 -2.53 8.84 -3.89
CA VAL A 45 -1.53 9.77 -4.42
C VAL A 45 -1.58 9.76 -5.96
N ASP A 46 -1.45 10.93 -6.58
CA ASP A 46 -1.32 11.09 -8.04
C ASP A 46 0.10 10.78 -8.54
N ASP A 47 0.30 10.83 -9.86
CA ASP A 47 1.62 10.54 -10.48
C ASP A 47 2.70 11.57 -10.11
N ALA A 48 2.30 12.75 -9.62
CA ALA A 48 3.20 13.81 -9.17
C ALA A 48 3.54 13.71 -7.67
N GLY A 49 2.91 12.79 -6.93
CA GLY A 49 3.13 12.63 -5.50
C GLY A 49 2.19 13.46 -4.61
N ASN A 50 1.18 14.12 -5.18
CA ASN A 50 0.19 14.86 -4.41
C ASN A 50 -0.92 13.95 -3.91
N LEU A 51 -1.50 14.29 -2.76
CA LEU A 51 -2.73 13.64 -2.33
C LEU A 51 -3.82 13.89 -3.37
N LYS A 52 -4.51 12.82 -3.76
CA LYS A 52 -5.78 12.90 -4.48
C LYS A 52 -6.81 13.45 -3.51
N LEU A 53 -6.84 14.78 -3.37
CA LEU A 53 -7.91 15.47 -2.71
C LEU A 53 -9.12 15.33 -3.62
N ASP A 54 -10.19 14.70 -3.14
CA ASP A 54 -11.53 14.81 -3.74
C ASP A 54 -12.02 16.25 -3.50
N GLU A 55 -11.35 17.22 -4.12
CA GLU A 55 -11.92 18.53 -4.34
C GLU A 55 -13.10 18.29 -5.29
N LYS A 56 -14.28 18.01 -4.72
CA LYS A 56 -15.53 18.27 -5.43
C LYS A 56 -15.38 19.70 -5.95
N PRO A 57 -15.30 19.92 -7.27
CA PRO A 57 -15.17 21.28 -7.78
C PRO A 57 -16.35 22.06 -7.20
N ILE A 58 -16.03 23.10 -6.43
CA ILE A 58 -17.03 24.09 -6.03
C ILE A 58 -17.52 24.65 -7.36
N GLN A 59 -18.72 24.27 -7.78
CA GLN A 59 -19.38 24.91 -8.91
C GLN A 59 -19.64 26.35 -8.47
N GLU A 60 -18.78 27.27 -8.90
CA GLU A 60 -19.09 28.69 -8.84
C GLU A 60 -20.34 28.92 -9.69
N GLN A 61 -21.42 29.35 -9.03
CA GLN A 61 -22.67 29.78 -9.67
C GLN A 61 -22.53 31.16 -10.29
#